data_AF-A0A852NZM4-F1
#
_entry.id   AF-A0A852NZM4-F1
#
_cell.length_a   1.000
_cell.length_b   1.000
_cell.length_c   1.000
_cell.angle_alpha   90.00
_cell.angle_beta   90.00
_cell.angle_gamma   90.00
#
_symmetry.space_group_name_H-M   'P 1'
#
loop_
_entity.id
_entity.type
_entity.pdbx_description
1 polymer ?
#
loop_
_entity_poly.entity_id
_entity_poly.type
_entity_poly.pdbx_seq_one_letter_code
_entity_poly.pdbx_strand_id
1 'polypeptide(L)'
;VPHFQGVTEGYNGTIFAYGQTGSGKSFTMQGVMDPSSQKGIIPRAFEHIFESIQCAENAKFLVRASYLEIYNEDVRDLLGADTKQKLE
;
A
#
# COMPACT_ATOMS: atom_id res chain seq x y z
N VAL A 1 3.96 -12.37 -10.19
CA VAL A 1 3.41 -12.55 -8.82
C VAL A 1 1.90 -12.30 -8.91
N PRO A 2 1.01 -13.28 -8.66
CA PRO A 2 -0.37 -13.23 -9.15
C PRO A 2 -1.31 -12.25 -8.43
N HIS A 3 -0.88 -11.63 -7.34
CA HIS A 3 -1.79 -10.95 -6.41
C HIS A 3 -2.36 -9.61 -6.91
N PHE A 4 -1.69 -8.92 -7.83
CA PHE A 4 -2.11 -7.58 -8.27
C PHE A 4 -2.98 -7.57 -9.53
N GLN A 5 -3.01 -8.66 -10.29
CA GLN A 5 -3.85 -8.76 -11.50
C GLN A 5 -5.34 -8.72 -11.17
N GLY A 6 -5.76 -9.41 -10.11
CA GLY A 6 -7.15 -9.36 -9.64
C GLY A 6 -7.58 -7.94 -9.23
N VAL A 7 -6.68 -7.13 -8.64
CA VAL A 7 -7.01 -5.75 -8.25
C VAL A 7 -7.24 -4.86 -9.47
N THR A 8 -6.42 -4.99 -10.51
CA THR A 8 -6.61 -4.26 -11.77
C THR A 8 -7.86 -4.71 -12.55
N GLU A 9 -8.35 -5.92 -12.27
CA GLU A 9 -9.59 -6.48 -12.84
C GLU A 9 -10.86 -6.12 -12.02
N GLY A 10 -10.70 -5.40 -10.90
CA GLY A 10 -11.82 -4.91 -10.08
C GLY A 10 -12.11 -5.71 -8.81
N TYR A 11 -11.23 -6.64 -8.42
CA TYR A 11 -11.35 -7.38 -7.15
C TYR A 11 -10.66 -6.65 -5.98
N ASN A 12 -11.19 -6.83 -4.77
CA ASN A 12 -10.55 -6.34 -3.55
C ASN A 12 -9.39 -7.27 -3.14
N GLY A 13 -8.21 -6.69 -2.87
CA GLY A 13 -7.04 -7.40 -2.36
C GLY A 13 -6.56 -6.84 -1.04
N THR A 14 -6.09 -7.70 -0.13
CA THR A 14 -5.50 -7.28 1.15
C THR A 14 -4.23 -8.09 1.41
N ILE A 15 -3.16 -7.39 1.76
CA ILE A 15 -1.89 -7.98 2.21
C ILE A 15 -1.60 -7.41 3.60
N PHE A 16 -1.38 -8.28 4.58
CA PHE A 16 -1.00 -7.89 5.93
C PHE A 16 0.24 -8.68 6.38
N ALA A 17 1.16 -8.02 7.08
CA ALA A 17 2.34 -8.65 7.66
C ALA A 17 2.12 -8.86 9.16
N TYR A 18 2.30 -10.10 9.64
CA TYR A 18 2.10 -10.48 11.03
C TYR A 18 3.34 -11.20 11.58
N GLY A 19 3.65 -10.98 12.87
CA GLY A 19 4.83 -11.53 13.53
C GLY A 19 5.28 -10.71 14.73
N GLN A 20 6.26 -11.21 15.48
CA GLN A 20 6.80 -10.53 16.66
C GLN A 20 7.47 -9.19 16.33
N THR A 21 7.65 -8.33 17.33
CA THR A 21 8.46 -7.10 17.17
C THR A 21 9.88 -7.46 16.73
N GLY A 22 10.41 -6.73 15.75
CA GLY A 22 11.72 -7.03 15.15
C GLY A 22 11.74 -8.15 14.10
N SER A 23 10.62 -8.83 13.81
CA SER A 23 10.58 -9.90 12.79
C SER A 23 10.59 -9.43 11.33
N GLY A 24 10.79 -8.13 11.08
CA GLY A 24 10.86 -7.58 9.74
C GLY A 24 9.53 -7.19 9.08
N LYS A 25 8.39 -7.12 9.79
CA LYS A 25 7.09 -6.71 9.20
C LYS A 25 7.17 -5.41 8.38
N SER A 26 7.72 -4.34 8.97
CA SER A 26 7.89 -3.06 8.29
C SER A 26 8.89 -3.14 7.13
N PHE A 27 9.93 -3.97 7.27
CA PHE A 27 10.89 -4.22 6.20
C PHE A 27 10.25 -4.96 5.02
N THR A 28 9.36 -5.92 5.27
CA THR A 28 8.61 -6.61 4.21
C THR A 28 7.62 -5.68 3.51
N MET A 29 6.87 -4.86 4.25
CA MET A 29 5.85 -3.98 3.68
C MET A 29 6.45 -2.76 2.98
N GLN A 30 7.36 -2.04 3.63
CA GLN A 30 7.98 -0.81 3.12
C GLN A 30 9.32 -1.08 2.43
N GLY A 31 10.19 -1.86 3.10
CA GLY A 31 11.55 -2.12 2.67
C GLY A 31 12.43 -0.87 2.65
N VAL A 32 13.46 -0.90 1.81
CA VAL A 32 14.38 0.22 1.56
C VAL A 32 14.23 0.67 0.11
N MET A 33 14.21 1.99 -0.12
CA MET A 33 14.05 2.54 -1.47
C MET A 33 15.29 2.30 -2.36
N ASP A 34 16.47 2.30 -1.74
CA ASP A 34 17.77 2.09 -2.37
C ASP A 34 18.60 1.10 -1.52
N PRO A 35 19.04 -0.06 -2.07
CA PRO A 35 18.91 -0.50 -3.46
C PRO A 35 17.50 -0.99 -3.83
N SER A 36 17.15 -0.91 -5.11
CA SER A 36 15.84 -1.33 -5.65
C SER A 36 15.47 -2.78 -5.34
N SER A 37 16.47 -3.65 -5.14
CA SER A 37 16.29 -5.04 -4.72
C SER A 37 15.67 -5.17 -3.32
N GLN A 38 15.77 -4.14 -2.47
CA GLN A 38 15.25 -4.13 -1.10
C GLN A 38 13.90 -3.41 -0.94
N LYS A 39 13.28 -2.93 -2.03
CA LYS A 39 11.93 -2.37 -1.98
C LYS A 39 10.93 -3.39 -1.45
N GLY A 40 10.06 -2.96 -0.54
CA GLY A 40 9.00 -3.79 0.04
C GLY A 40 7.78 -3.94 -0.87
N ILE A 41 6.72 -4.51 -0.32
CA ILE A 41 5.46 -4.79 -1.04
C ILE A 41 4.76 -3.49 -1.47
N ILE A 42 4.67 -2.48 -0.61
CA ILE A 42 3.96 -1.21 -0.89
C ILE A 42 4.55 -0.48 -2.11
N PRO A 43 5.86 -0.15 -2.18
CA PRO A 43 6.41 0.54 -3.34
C PRO A 43 6.27 -0.29 -4.64
N ARG A 44 6.45 -1.62 -4.56
CA ARG A 44 6.26 -2.53 -5.71
C ARG A 44 4.81 -2.60 -6.20
N ALA A 45 3.85 -2.50 -5.28
CA ALA A 45 2.44 -2.45 -5.61
C ALA A 45 2.10 -1.20 -6.43
N PHE A 46 2.61 -0.04 -6.01
CA PHE A 46 2.43 1.20 -6.77
C PHE A 46 3.06 1.11 -8.16
N GLU A 47 4.30 0.63 -8.26
CA GLU A 47 4.97 0.41 -9.56
C GLU A 47 4.11 -0.45 -10.50
N HIS A 48 3.67 -1.62 -10.02
CA HIS A 48 2.86 -2.54 -10.82
C HIS A 48 1.49 -1.96 -11.23
N ILE A 49 0.82 -1.21 -10.34
CA ILE A 49 -0.45 -0.55 -10.66
C ILE A 49 -0.26 0.48 -11.77
N PHE A 50 0.75 1.35 -11.65
CA PHE A 50 0.99 2.39 -12.66
C PHE A 50 1.50 1.82 -13.99
N GLU A 51 2.31 0.76 -13.98
CA GLU A 51 2.69 0.00 -15.18
C GLU A 51 1.46 -0.58 -15.88
N SER A 52 0.55 -1.21 -15.12
CA SER A 52 -0.68 -1.79 -15.68
C SER A 52 -1.60 -0.74 -16.31
N ILE A 53 -1.68 0.44 -15.69
CA ILE A 53 -2.46 1.58 -16.23
C ILE A 53 -1.83 2.09 -17.53
N GLN A 54 -0.50 2.18 -17.62
CA GLN A 54 0.19 2.65 -18.82
C GLN A 54 0.01 1.70 -20.01
N CYS A 55 -0.09 0.39 -19.76
CA CYS A 55 -0.31 -0.61 -20.81
C CYS A 55 -1.77 -0.74 -21.27
N ALA A 56 -2.73 -0.10 -20.60
CA ALA A 56 -4.15 -0.22 -20.90
C ALA A 56 -4.62 0.88 -21.88
N GLU A 57 -4.89 0.51 -23.13
CA GLU A 57 -5.22 1.48 -24.20
C GLU A 57 -6.70 1.97 -24.19
N ASN A 58 -7.62 1.24 -23.55
CA ASN A 58 -9.07 1.48 -23.64
C ASN A 58 -9.77 1.65 -22.29
N ALA A 59 -9.04 2.06 -21.24
CA ALA A 59 -9.60 2.23 -19.91
C ALA A 59 -9.14 3.55 -19.27
N LYS A 60 -10.04 4.19 -18.53
CA LYS A 60 -9.73 5.36 -17.69
C LYS A 60 -9.64 4.90 -16.25
N PHE A 61 -8.54 5.21 -15.58
CA PHE A 61 -8.32 4.86 -14.19
C PHE A 61 -8.33 6.10 -13.31
N LEU A 62 -8.93 5.99 -12.14
CA LEU A 62 -8.81 6.95 -11.04
C LEU A 62 -8.18 6.21 -9.86
N VAL A 63 -6.94 6.58 -9.51
CA VAL A 63 -6.23 6.00 -8.36
C VAL A 63 -6.38 6.95 -7.17
N ARG A 64 -6.80 6.40 -6.03
CA ARG A 64 -6.86 7.10 -4.74
C ARG A 64 -6.09 6.29 -3.70
N ALA A 65 -5.40 6.98 -2.80
CA ALA A 65 -4.70 6.37 -1.68
C ALA A 65 -5.18 7.01 -0.37
N SER A 66 -5.23 6.20 0.67
CA SER A 66 -5.42 6.62 2.06
C SER A 66 -4.40 5.90 2.92
N TYR A 67 -3.98 6.50 4.03
CA TYR A 67 -3.02 5.87 4.93
C TYR A 67 -3.45 6.13 6.37
N LEU A 68 -3.71 5.04 7.10
CA LEU A 68 -4.35 5.07 8.41
C LEU A 68 -3.48 4.33 9.43
N GLU A 69 -3.42 4.86 10.65
CA GLU A 69 -2.84 4.19 11.81
C GLU A 69 -3.94 3.88 12.83
N ILE A 70 -3.88 2.67 13.40
CA ILE A 70 -4.65 2.33 14.60
C ILE A 70 -3.66 2.28 15.76
N TYR A 71 -3.81 3.22 16.70
CA TYR A 71 -2.95 3.29 17.88
C TYR A 71 -3.82 3.48 19.12
N ASN A 72 -3.73 2.54 20.06
CA ASN A 72 -4.52 2.57 21.29
C ASN A 72 -6.03 2.73 21.04
N GLU A 73 -6.58 1.91 20.11
CA GLU A 73 -7.98 1.94 19.65
C GLU A 73 -8.43 3.26 18.99
N ASP A 74 -7.52 4.21 18.76
CA ASP A 74 -7.79 5.43 18.00
C ASP A 74 -7.32 5.29 16.55
N VAL A 75 -8.19 5.65 15.60
CA VAL A 75 -7.87 5.72 14.17
C VAL A 75 -7.37 7.13 13.83
N ARG A 76 -6.21 7.20 13.17
CA ARG A 76 -5.57 8.45 12.75
C ARG A 76 -5.32 8.46 11.25
N ASP A 77 -5.66 9.57 10.59
CA ASP A 77 -5.29 9.82 9.20
C ASP A 77 -3.83 10.30 9.11
N LEU A 78 -2.97 9.50 8.49
CA LEU A 78 -1.55 9.82 8.31
C LEU A 78 -1.30 10.82 7.17
N LEU A 79 -2.30 11.06 6.31
CA LEU A 79 -2.24 12.02 5.19
C LEU A 79 -3.11 13.26 5.42
N GLY A 80 -3.87 13.28 6.52
CA GLY A 80 -4.73 14.40 6.89
C GLY A 80 -3.93 15.65 7.30
N ALA A 81 -4.59 16.82 7.24
CA ALA A 81 -3.99 18.09 7.66
C ALA A 81 -3.64 18.13 9.15
N ASP A 82 -4.39 17.40 9.98
CA ASP A 82 -4.10 17.19 11.38
C ASP A 82 -4.01 15.69 11.66
N THR A 83 -2.78 15.20 11.79
CA THR A 83 -2.47 13.78 12.08
C THR A 83 -2.88 13.34 13.48
N LYS A 84 -3.30 14.27 14.35
CA LYS A 84 -3.86 13.98 15.69
C LYS A 84 -5.38 14.06 15.71
N GLN A 85 -6.00 14.55 14.64
CA GLN A 85 -7.45 14.60 14.54
C GLN A 85 -7.98 13.17 14.46
N LYS A 86 -8.87 12.84 15.40
CA LYS A 86 -9.57 11.56 15.40
C LYS A 86 -10.52 11.52 14.21
N LEU A 87 -10.51 10.42 13.47
CA LEU A 87 -11.60 10.11 12.56
C LEU A 87 -12.75 9.57 13.41
N GLU A 88 -13.79 10.38 13.61
CA GLU A 88 -15.06 9.96 14.24
C GLU A 88 -15.89 9.04 13.34
#